data_AF-A0A7J2HSJ9-F1
#
_entry.id   AF-A0A7J2HSJ9-F1
#
_cell.length_a   1.000
_cell.length_b   1.000
_cell.length_c   1.000
_cell.angle_alpha   90.00
_cell.angle_beta   90.00
_cell.angle_gamma   90.00
#
_symmetry.space_group_name_H-M   'P 1'
#
loop_
_entity.id
_entity.type
_entity.pdbx_description
1 polymer ?
#
loop_
_entity_poly.entity_id
_entity_poly.type
_entity_poly.pdbx_seq_one_letter_code
_entity_poly.pdbx_strand_id
1 'polypeptide(L)'
;MFKVIQLLKKKPEVSVEDFEEQAGTYVKTVRKVKGLRSLILNVVTGVHGAEEKPLDYIAELAFTSEKAFNKALEDPNVRAALEELGRVAEEPRFIYSKERVLKRPRAAAKKPAKKPAKKAKKRAKKARKRKK
;
A
#
# COMPACT_ATOMS: atom_id res chain seq x y z
N MET A 1 4.85 -3.30 -4.42
CA MET A 1 3.63 -4.07 -4.70
C MET A 1 2.82 -3.33 -5.76
N PHE A 2 2.17 -4.04 -6.70
CA PHE A 2 1.27 -3.43 -7.69
C PHE A 2 -0.15 -3.51 -7.15
N LYS A 3 -0.89 -2.40 -7.13
CA LYS A 3 -2.24 -2.33 -6.60
C LYS A 3 -3.20 -1.82 -7.65
N VAL A 4 -4.40 -2.38 -7.68
CA VAL A 4 -5.53 -1.93 -8.48
C VAL A 4 -6.64 -1.55 -7.51
N ILE A 5 -7.10 -0.31 -7.59
CA ILE A 5 -8.26 0.17 -6.84
C ILE A 5 -9.40 0.31 -7.84
N GLN A 6 -10.53 -0.30 -7.55
CA GLN A 6 -11.74 -0.22 -8.37
C GLN A 6 -12.80 0.54 -7.60
N LEU A 7 -13.30 1.60 -8.22
CA LEU A 7 -14.40 2.38 -7.69
C LEU A 7 -15.66 1.91 -8.39
N LEU A 8 -16.59 1.34 -7.62
CA LEU A 8 -17.78 0.67 -8.14
C LEU A 8 -19.02 1.39 -7.65
N LYS A 9 -19.85 1.84 -8.57
CA LYS A 9 -21.19 2.35 -8.32
C LYS A 9 -22.17 1.46 -9.06
N LYS A 10 -23.27 1.07 -8.44
CA LYS A 10 -24.33 0.28 -9.06
C LYS A 10 -25.05 1.14 -10.09
N LYS A 11 -25.41 0.57 -11.23
CA LYS A 11 -26.30 1.25 -12.17
C LYS A 11 -27.69 1.51 -11.56
N PRO A 12 -28.36 2.63 -11.90
CA PRO A 12 -29.67 2.96 -11.33
C PRO A 12 -30.74 1.90 -11.65
N GLU A 13 -30.67 1.26 -12.82
CA GLU A 13 -31.62 0.23 -13.27
C GLU A 13 -31.42 -1.16 -12.68
N VAL A 14 -30.29 -1.41 -12.00
CA VAL A 14 -29.95 -2.73 -11.42
C VAL A 14 -30.46 -2.78 -9.99
N SER A 15 -31.04 -3.90 -9.55
CA SER A 15 -31.46 -4.05 -8.15
C SER A 15 -30.25 -4.12 -7.21
N VAL A 16 -30.44 -3.80 -5.93
CA VAL A 16 -29.34 -3.90 -4.95
C VAL A 16 -28.92 -5.37 -4.80
N GLU A 17 -29.89 -6.26 -4.73
CA GLU A 17 -29.71 -7.70 -4.60
C GLU A 17 -28.88 -8.29 -5.74
N ASP A 18 -29.23 -7.96 -6.99
CA ASP A 18 -28.48 -8.43 -8.17
C ASP A 18 -27.04 -7.90 -8.14
N PHE A 19 -26.85 -6.64 -7.76
CA PHE A 19 -25.53 -6.04 -7.68
C PHE A 19 -24.65 -6.72 -6.62
N GLU A 20 -25.21 -7.00 -5.43
CA GLU A 20 -24.50 -7.72 -4.37
C GLU A 20 -24.16 -9.16 -4.77
N GLU A 21 -25.07 -9.86 -5.44
CA GLU A 21 -24.82 -11.21 -5.95
C GLU A 21 -23.69 -11.22 -6.98
N GLN A 22 -23.73 -10.29 -7.95
CA GLN A 22 -22.69 -10.17 -8.97
C GLN A 22 -21.34 -9.74 -8.36
N ALA A 23 -21.33 -8.83 -7.39
CA ALA A 23 -20.11 -8.48 -6.64
C ALA A 23 -19.55 -9.70 -5.89
N GLY A 24 -20.40 -10.52 -5.28
CA GLY A 24 -20.00 -11.75 -4.61
C GLY A 24 -19.37 -12.77 -5.58
N THR A 25 -19.96 -12.95 -6.75
CA THR A 25 -19.43 -13.82 -7.81
C THR A 25 -18.10 -13.29 -8.35
N TYR A 26 -18.01 -11.99 -8.61
CA TYR A 26 -16.78 -11.31 -9.01
C TYR A 26 -15.64 -11.60 -8.02
N VAL A 27 -15.88 -11.40 -6.72
CA VAL A 27 -14.88 -11.64 -5.68
C VAL A 27 -14.43 -13.10 -5.65
N LYS A 28 -15.36 -14.06 -5.75
CA LYS A 28 -15.05 -15.50 -5.77
C LYS A 28 -14.16 -15.88 -6.95
N THR A 29 -14.42 -15.30 -8.12
CA THR A 29 -13.62 -15.53 -9.33
C THR A 29 -12.24 -14.92 -9.20
N VAL A 30 -12.16 -13.63 -8.85
CA VAL A 30 -10.88 -12.91 -8.81
C VAL A 30 -9.95 -13.43 -7.71
N ARG A 31 -10.48 -13.90 -6.57
CA ARG A 31 -9.67 -14.50 -5.51
C ARG A 31 -8.82 -15.71 -5.94
N LYS A 32 -9.21 -16.40 -7.03
CA LYS A 32 -8.51 -17.57 -7.55
C LYS A 32 -7.37 -17.22 -8.52
N VAL A 33 -7.21 -15.94 -8.85
CA VAL A 33 -6.23 -15.46 -9.83
C VAL A 33 -4.80 -15.66 -9.33
N LYS A 34 -3.97 -16.28 -10.18
CA LYS A 34 -2.55 -16.49 -9.88
C LYS A 34 -1.81 -15.15 -9.78
N GLY A 35 -1.10 -14.95 -8.66
CA GLY A 35 -0.30 -13.75 -8.43
C GLY A 35 -1.04 -12.61 -7.73
N LEU A 36 -2.34 -12.79 -7.44
CA LEU A 36 -3.07 -11.96 -6.48
C LEU A 36 -2.60 -12.30 -5.05
N ARG A 37 -2.35 -11.27 -4.25
CA ARG A 37 -1.90 -11.36 -2.85
C ARG A 37 -3.02 -11.06 -1.87
N SER A 38 -3.86 -10.09 -2.19
CA SER A 38 -5.03 -9.74 -1.40
C SER A 38 -6.11 -9.15 -2.28
N LEU A 39 -7.36 -9.40 -1.91
CA LEU A 39 -8.54 -8.72 -2.41
C LEU A 39 -9.38 -8.30 -1.21
N ILE A 40 -9.65 -7.01 -1.11
CA ILE A 40 -10.52 -6.40 -0.11
C ILE A 40 -11.66 -5.71 -0.87
N LEU A 41 -12.90 -5.95 -0.47
CA LEU A 41 -14.08 -5.25 -0.98
C LEU A 41 -14.68 -4.47 0.19
N ASN A 42 -14.67 -3.15 0.10
CA ASN A 42 -15.17 -2.26 1.14
C ASN A 42 -16.52 -1.68 0.71
N VAL A 43 -17.55 -1.80 1.53
CA VAL A 43 -18.80 -1.04 1.38
C VAL A 43 -18.49 0.41 1.69
N VAL A 44 -18.83 1.32 0.78
CA VAL A 44 -18.70 2.75 1.05
C VAL A 44 -19.89 3.19 1.90
N THR A 45 -19.61 3.86 3.01
CA THR A 45 -20.65 4.36 3.94
C THR A 45 -20.89 5.86 3.81
N GLY A 46 -19.99 6.59 3.16
CA GLY A 46 -20.09 8.02 2.93
C GLY A 46 -18.77 8.60 2.44
N VAL A 47 -18.79 9.87 2.05
CA VAL A 47 -17.60 10.62 1.61
C VAL A 47 -17.62 11.99 2.26
N HIS A 48 -16.46 12.47 2.70
CA HIS A 48 -16.35 13.80 3.29
C HIS A 48 -16.77 14.89 2.29
N GLY A 49 -17.72 15.74 2.68
CA GLY A 49 -18.20 16.85 1.85
C GLY A 49 -19.20 16.47 0.76
N ALA A 50 -19.75 15.24 0.79
CA ALA A 50 -20.84 14.82 -0.09
C ALA A 50 -22.08 14.45 0.73
N GLU A 51 -23.25 14.93 0.31
CA GLU A 51 -24.54 14.54 0.91
C GLU A 51 -24.94 13.13 0.50
N GLU A 52 -24.66 12.77 -0.76
CA GLU A 52 -24.93 11.44 -1.31
C GLU A 52 -23.65 10.61 -1.43
N LYS A 53 -23.83 9.30 -1.35
CA LYS A 53 -22.78 8.31 -1.52
C LYS A 53 -22.42 8.18 -3.02
N PRO A 54 -21.19 8.53 -3.43
CA PRO A 54 -20.84 8.54 -4.86
C PRO A 54 -20.48 7.17 -5.42
N LEU A 55 -20.24 6.17 -4.58
CA LEU A 55 -19.78 4.82 -4.94
C LEU A 55 -20.40 3.82 -4.00
N ASP A 56 -20.73 2.62 -4.46
CA ASP A 56 -21.25 1.52 -3.63
C ASP A 56 -20.16 0.72 -2.93
N TYR A 57 -19.12 0.35 -3.68
CA TYR A 57 -17.99 -0.40 -3.19
C TYR A 57 -16.66 0.19 -3.66
N ILE A 58 -15.61 -0.09 -2.88
CA ILE A 58 -14.22 0.07 -3.29
C ILE A 58 -13.54 -1.31 -3.21
N ALA A 59 -13.08 -1.82 -4.35
CA ALA A 59 -12.28 -3.05 -4.37
C ALA A 59 -10.79 -2.71 -4.44
N GLU A 60 -10.01 -3.27 -3.53
CA GLU A 60 -8.55 -3.17 -3.52
C GLU A 60 -7.93 -4.53 -3.82
N LEU A 61 -7.21 -4.60 -4.94
CA LEU A 61 -6.50 -5.79 -5.36
C LEU A 61 -5.00 -5.53 -5.30
N ALA A 62 -4.26 -6.39 -4.62
CA ALA A 62 -2.81 -6.31 -4.57
C ALA A 62 -2.20 -7.50 -5.32
N PHE A 63 -1.38 -7.21 -6.33
CA PHE A 63 -0.64 -8.20 -7.10
C PHE A 63 0.84 -8.22 -6.71
N THR A 64 1.47 -9.38 -6.86
CA THR A 64 2.92 -9.53 -6.67
C THR A 64 3.73 -8.63 -7.58
N SER A 65 3.24 -8.39 -8.80
CA SER A 65 3.86 -7.55 -9.81
C SER A 65 2.82 -7.10 -10.85
N GLU A 66 3.16 -6.07 -11.62
CA GLU A 66 2.38 -5.64 -12.79
C GLU A 66 2.29 -6.75 -13.85
N LYS A 67 3.36 -7.54 -14.04
CA LYS A 67 3.33 -8.69 -14.96
C LYS A 67 2.30 -9.75 -14.53
N ALA A 68 2.17 -9.99 -13.23
CA ALA A 68 1.14 -10.91 -12.71
C ALA A 68 -0.27 -10.36 -12.94
N PHE A 69 -0.47 -9.04 -12.79
CA PHE A 69 -1.73 -8.39 -13.13
C PHE A 69 -2.07 -8.51 -14.61
N ASN A 70 -1.13 -8.21 -15.52
CA ASN A 70 -1.38 -8.33 -16.97
C ASN A 70 -1.74 -9.77 -17.36
N LYS A 71 -1.06 -10.76 -16.77
CA LYS A 71 -1.40 -12.17 -16.97
C LYS A 71 -2.77 -12.54 -16.40
N ALA A 72 -3.21 -11.91 -15.32
CA ALA A 72 -4.56 -12.10 -14.80
C ALA A 72 -5.63 -11.63 -15.78
N LEU A 73 -5.38 -10.53 -16.51
CA LEU A 73 -6.30 -10.03 -17.54
C LEU A 73 -6.40 -10.95 -18.77
N GLU A 74 -5.50 -11.92 -18.92
CA GLU A 74 -5.56 -12.94 -19.97
C GLU A 74 -6.44 -14.13 -19.57
N ASP A 75 -6.79 -14.28 -18.29
CA ASP A 75 -7.64 -15.36 -17.80
C ASP A 75 -9.09 -15.15 -18.29
N PRO A 76 -9.68 -16.12 -19.02
CA PRO A 76 -11.05 -16.02 -19.52
C PRO A 76 -12.08 -15.77 -18.41
N ASN A 77 -11.90 -16.36 -17.22
CA ASN A 77 -12.82 -16.17 -16.11
C ASN A 77 -12.75 -14.75 -15.56
N VAL A 78 -11.56 -14.15 -15.55
CA VAL A 78 -11.38 -12.76 -15.12
C VAL A 78 -12.00 -11.80 -16.12
N ARG A 79 -11.83 -12.06 -17.43
CA ARG A 79 -12.47 -11.26 -18.49
C ARG A 79 -13.99 -11.31 -18.37
N ALA A 80 -14.57 -12.51 -18.26
CA ALA A 80 -16.00 -12.68 -18.06
C ALA A 80 -16.48 -11.96 -16.78
N ALA A 81 -15.74 -12.07 -15.68
CA ALA A 81 -16.08 -11.36 -14.44
C ALA A 81 -16.03 -9.82 -14.59
N LEU A 82 -15.09 -9.28 -15.37
CA LEU A 82 -15.02 -7.85 -15.66
C LEU A 82 -16.15 -7.38 -16.59
N GLU A 83 -16.55 -8.22 -17.55
CA GLU A 83 -17.70 -7.95 -18.42
C GLU A 83 -19.02 -7.92 -17.64
N GLU A 84 -19.26 -8.92 -16.78
CA GLU A 84 -20.44 -8.93 -15.90
C GLU A 84 -20.42 -7.74 -14.93
N LEU A 85 -19.26 -7.39 -14.38
CA LEU A 85 -19.12 -6.19 -13.55
C LEU A 85 -19.51 -4.93 -14.34
N GLY A 86 -19.13 -4.81 -15.61
CA GLY A 86 -19.54 -3.70 -16.49
C GLY A 86 -21.03 -3.67 -16.83
N ARG A 87 -21.74 -4.81 -16.71
CA ARG A 87 -23.20 -4.83 -16.85
C ARG A 87 -23.88 -4.22 -15.64
N VAL A 88 -23.38 -4.48 -14.44
CA VAL A 88 -24.04 -4.06 -13.19
C VAL A 88 -23.51 -2.75 -12.59
N ALA A 89 -22.27 -2.37 -12.91
CA ALA A 89 -21.63 -1.16 -12.39
C ALA A 89 -21.68 -0.01 -13.41
N GLU A 90 -21.98 1.18 -12.92
CA GLU A 90 -21.87 2.46 -13.63
C GLU A 90 -20.39 2.85 -13.69
N GLU A 91 -19.85 2.96 -14.91
CA GLU A 91 -18.49 3.44 -15.22
C GLU A 91 -17.40 3.00 -14.22
N PRO A 92 -17.10 1.69 -14.12
CA PRO A 92 -16.11 1.21 -13.17
C PRO A 92 -14.74 1.87 -13.43
N ARG A 93 -14.25 2.62 -12.44
CA ARG A 93 -12.95 3.31 -12.55
C ARG A 93 -11.85 2.44 -11.97
N PHE A 94 -10.80 2.21 -12.75
CA PHE A 94 -9.62 1.44 -12.35
C PHE A 94 -8.43 2.36 -12.12
N ILE A 95 -7.91 2.38 -10.91
CA ILE A 95 -6.73 3.15 -10.53
C ILE A 95 -5.58 2.17 -10.30
N TYR A 96 -4.54 2.28 -11.12
CA TYR A 96 -3.32 1.50 -11.00
C TYR A 96 -2.30 2.26 -10.17
N SER A 97 -1.74 1.62 -9.15
CA SER A 97 -0.74 2.24 -8.29
C SER A 97 0.39 1.28 -7.95
N LYS A 98 1.58 1.85 -7.73
CA LYS A 98 2.75 1.14 -7.23
C LYS A 98 3.11 1.72 -5.88
N GLU A 99 3.22 0.85 -4.89
CA GLU A 99 3.66 1.26 -3.56
C GLU A 99 5.09 1.79 -3.62
N ARG A 100 5.28 3.04 -3.16
CA ARG A 100 6.58 3.66 -2.99
C ARG A 100 6.81 3.92 -1.50
N VAL A 101 7.73 3.18 -0.90
CA VAL A 101 8.11 3.40 0.50
C VAL A 101 8.90 4.71 0.59
N LEU A 102 8.30 5.72 1.22
CA LEU A 102 9.00 6.95 1.53
C LEU A 102 9.97 6.68 2.69
N LYS A 103 11.28 6.78 2.43
CA LYS A 103 12.27 6.73 3.50
C LYS A 103 12.11 8.01 4.33
N ARG A 104 11.88 7.88 5.64
CA ARG A 104 11.97 9.03 6.55
C ARG A 104 13.34 9.69 6.38
N PRO A 105 13.41 11.03 6.29
CA PRO A 105 14.70 11.71 6.30
C PRO A 105 15.44 11.30 7.58
N ARG A 106 16.60 10.66 7.44
CA ARG A 106 17.49 10.40 8.58
C ARG A 106 18.00 11.76 9.04
N ALA A 107 17.59 12.21 10.22
CA ALA A 107 18.27 13.30 10.90
C ALA A 107 19.76 12.94 11.00
N ALA A 108 20.64 13.85 10.58
CA ALA A 108 22.07 13.64 10.64
C ALA A 108 22.46 13.25 12.07
N ALA A 109 23.10 12.10 12.24
CA ALA A 109 23.58 11.65 13.53
C ALA A 109 24.50 12.74 14.11
N LYS A 110 24.13 13.30 15.27
CA LYS A 110 25.01 14.22 16.02
C LYS A 110 26.32 13.47 16.29
N LYS A 111 27.43 14.00 15.77
CA LYS A 111 28.78 13.44 16.00
C LYS A 111 29.00 13.27 17.50
N PRO A 112 29.49 12.12 17.98
CA PRO A 112 29.79 11.95 19.40
C PRO A 112 30.84 12.97 19.83
N ALA A 113 30.56 13.67 20.93
CA ALA A 113 31.49 14.62 21.52
C ALA A 113 32.81 13.90 21.87
N LYS A 114 33.93 14.39 21.34
CA LYS A 114 35.28 13.87 21.68
C LYS A 114 35.50 14.03 23.18
N LYS A 115 35.69 12.92 23.91
CA LYS A 115 36.17 12.96 25.30
C LYS A 115 37.52 13.70 25.35
N PRO A 116 37.71 14.67 26.28
CA PRO A 116 38.99 15.34 26.41
C PRO A 116 40.06 14.36 26.94
N ALA A 117 41.20 14.29 26.25
CA ALA A 117 42.35 13.49 26.65
C ALA A 117 42.91 13.99 27.99
N LYS A 118 43.07 13.09 28.97
CA LYS A 118 43.79 13.36 30.22
C LYS A 118 45.25 13.71 29.88
N LYS A 119 45.62 14.98 30.09
CA LYS A 119 47.01 15.45 30.02
C LYS A 119 47.89 14.63 30.96
N ALA A 120 48.89 13.96 30.41
CA ALA A 120 49.99 13.37 31.15
C ALA A 120 50.65 14.45 32.04
N LYS A 121 50.67 14.22 33.35
CA LYS A 121 51.40 15.07 34.29
C LYS A 121 52.90 14.92 34.04
N LYS A 122 53.50 16.02 33.59
CA LYS A 122 54.93 16.24 33.39
C LYS A 122 55.77 15.75 34.58
N ARG A 123 56.78 14.93 34.28
CA ARG A 123 58.04 14.83 35.04
C ARG A 123 58.64 16.24 35.18
N ALA A 124 58.90 16.69 36.39
CA ALA A 124 60.01 17.59 36.75
C ALA A 124 59.88 18.06 38.22
N LYS A 125 60.44 17.29 39.17
CA LYS A 125 61.03 17.89 40.37
C LYS A 125 62.40 17.27 40.61
N LYS A 126 63.36 17.95 39.98
CA LYS A 126 64.72 18.27 40.44
C LYS A 126 65.41 17.23 41.33
N ALA A 127 66.44 16.63 40.74
CA ALA A 127 67.69 16.33 41.44
C ALA A 127 68.12 17.50 42.33
N ARG A 128 68.21 17.28 43.65
CA ARG A 128 69.24 17.84 44.53
C ARG A 128 69.03 17.37 45.98
N LYS A 129 69.86 16.41 46.40
CA LYS A 129 70.61 16.37 47.67
C LYS A 129 71.32 14.99 47.71
N ARG A 130 72.53 14.92 47.13
CA ARG A 130 73.87 15.02 47.77
C ARG A 130 74.24 13.79 48.61
N LYS A 131 75.33 13.13 48.17
CA LYS A 131 76.29 12.27 48.89
C LYS A 131 76.30 12.54 50.41
N LYS A 132 76.40 11.54 51.28
CA LYS A 132 77.56 10.68 51.49
C LYS A 132 77.15 9.47 52.31
#